data_AF-A0A2P2IFZ3-F1
#
_entry.id   AF-A0A2P2IFZ3-F1
#
_cell.length_a   1.000
_cell.length_b   1.000
_cell.length_c   1.000
_cell.angle_alpha   90.00
_cell.angle_beta   90.00
_cell.angle_gamma   90.00
#
_symmetry.space_group_name_H-M   'P 1'
#
loop_
_entity.id
_entity.type
_entity.pdbx_description
1 polymer ?
#
loop_
_entity_poly.entity_id
_entity_poly.type
_entity_poly.pdbx_seq_one_letter_code
_entity_poly.pdbx_strand_id
1 'polypeptide(L)'
;PSTRQRLSQLQLMALVCVYVRKSNYFQHVFKNREEPPQLTPNLGFSKALNGFIMMMTQGGKLLFISDNAAEYLGHSMEDLLIHGDSVFDILDKQDHAAVQAELLRTPQDHNDDDRLFLCRMNVSRNARRQMRFGDQKVVLVHGHFLSYLPLCSRNEPVFLAHCSPVAMPET
;
A
#
# COMPACT_ATOMS: atom_id res chain seq x y z
N PRO A 1 6.21 4.71 26.65
CA PRO A 1 4.77 4.87 26.35
C PRO A 1 4.47 4.38 24.93
N SER A 2 3.67 3.32 24.79
CA SER A 2 3.38 2.72 23.47
C SER A 2 2.52 3.66 22.62
N THR A 3 2.74 3.68 21.30
CA THR A 3 2.02 4.50 20.30
C THR A 3 0.49 4.40 20.44
N ARG A 4 0.00 3.25 20.95
CA ARG A 4 -1.42 3.02 21.30
C ARG A 4 -2.03 4.07 22.24
N GLN A 5 -1.24 4.70 23.11
CA GLN A 5 -1.75 5.67 24.09
C GLN A 5 -1.95 7.10 23.53
N ARG A 6 -1.71 7.36 22.24
CA ARG A 6 -1.77 8.73 21.66
C ARG A 6 -2.72 8.90 20.46
N LEU A 7 -3.46 7.85 20.07
CA LEU A 7 -4.36 7.93 18.92
C LEU A 7 -5.70 8.58 19.31
N SER A 8 -6.18 9.51 18.48
CA SER A 8 -7.54 10.04 18.61
C SER A 8 -8.58 8.97 18.22
N GLN A 9 -9.83 9.16 18.63
CA GLN A 9 -10.93 8.25 18.28
C GLN A 9 -11.05 8.06 16.76
N LEU A 10 -10.89 9.14 15.97
CA LEU A 10 -10.97 9.08 14.52
C LEU A 10 -9.82 8.27 13.91
N GLN A 11 -8.61 8.43 14.44
CA GLN A 11 -7.43 7.68 13.99
C GLN A 11 -7.57 6.18 14.30
N LEU A 12 -8.10 5.86 15.48
CA LEU A 12 -8.40 4.48 15.85
C LEU A 12 -9.45 3.88 14.92
N MET A 13 -10.53 4.62 14.61
CA MET A 13 -11.54 4.18 13.65
C MET A 13 -10.97 3.94 12.26
N ALA A 14 -10.07 4.81 11.77
CA ALA A 14 -9.39 4.61 10.49
C ALA A 14 -8.61 3.28 10.46
N LEU A 15 -7.78 3.02 11.48
CA LEU A 15 -7.04 1.75 11.58
C LEU A 15 -7.97 0.54 11.71
N VAL A 16 -9.06 0.65 12.47
CA VAL A 16 -10.07 -0.40 12.59
C VAL A 16 -10.73 -0.69 11.24
N CYS A 17 -11.10 0.35 10.48
CA CYS A 17 -11.64 0.20 9.13
C CYS A 17 -10.68 -0.54 8.21
N VAL A 18 -9.41 -0.17 8.18
CA VAL A 18 -8.39 -0.86 7.38
C VAL A 18 -8.20 -2.31 7.84
N TYR A 19 -8.15 -2.54 9.15
CA TYR A 19 -8.03 -3.89 9.71
C TYR A 19 -9.21 -4.78 9.32
N VAL A 20 -10.45 -4.30 9.45
CA VAL A 20 -11.66 -5.03 9.08
C VAL A 20 -11.66 -5.31 7.57
N ARG A 21 -11.32 -4.31 6.75
CA ARG A 21 -11.19 -4.46 5.29
C ARG A 21 -10.19 -5.57 4.93
N LYS A 22 -9.00 -5.55 5.52
CA LYS A 22 -7.96 -6.56 5.34
C LYS A 22 -8.42 -7.94 5.82
N SER A 23 -9.09 -8.00 6.97
CA SER A 23 -9.58 -9.26 7.57
C SER A 23 -10.65 -9.90 6.69
N ASN A 24 -11.60 -9.12 6.18
CA ASN A 24 -12.64 -9.60 5.27
C ASN A 24 -12.05 -10.14 3.97
N TYR A 25 -11.03 -9.47 3.41
CA TYR A 25 -10.30 -9.97 2.24
C TYR A 25 -9.70 -11.36 2.50
N PHE A 26 -8.89 -11.50 3.55
CA PHE A 26 -8.22 -12.77 3.83
C PHE A 26 -9.19 -13.87 4.27
N GLN A 27 -10.26 -13.53 4.99
CA GLN A 27 -11.33 -14.49 5.29
C GLN A 27 -11.97 -15.03 4.02
N HIS A 28 -12.21 -14.18 3.01
CA HIS A 28 -12.74 -14.61 1.72
C HIS A 28 -11.73 -15.48 0.95
N VAL A 29 -10.48 -15.04 0.83
CA VAL A 29 -9.42 -15.74 0.11
C VAL A 29 -9.13 -17.12 0.71
N PHE A 30 -9.17 -17.25 2.03
CA PHE A 30 -8.88 -18.50 2.72
C PHE A 30 -10.12 -19.32 3.09
N LYS A 31 -11.33 -18.87 2.74
CA LYS A 31 -12.59 -19.55 3.08
C LYS A 31 -12.63 -21.02 2.63
N ASN A 32 -11.97 -21.33 1.52
CA ASN A 32 -11.95 -22.67 0.91
C ASN A 32 -10.61 -23.40 1.09
N ARG A 33 -9.70 -22.91 1.95
CA ARG A 33 -8.49 -23.67 2.29
C ARG A 33 -8.82 -24.65 3.41
N GLU A 34 -8.69 -25.95 3.12
CA GLU A 34 -8.88 -27.02 4.10
C GLU A 34 -7.78 -27.02 5.18
N GLU A 35 -6.59 -26.50 4.87
CA GLU A 35 -5.53 -26.30 5.86
C GLU A 35 -5.44 -24.84 6.33
N PRO A 36 -5.35 -24.60 7.65
CA PRO A 36 -5.03 -23.28 8.17
C PRO A 36 -3.69 -22.83 7.57
N PRO A 37 -3.53 -21.55 7.19
CA PRO A 37 -2.27 -21.07 6.69
C PRO A 37 -1.18 -21.36 7.71
N GLN A 38 -0.16 -22.11 7.31
CA GLN A 38 1.01 -22.31 8.15
C GLN A 38 1.57 -20.92 8.48
N LEU A 39 1.54 -20.54 9.76
CA LEU A 39 2.15 -19.30 10.20
C LEU A 39 3.65 -19.45 9.98
N THR A 40 4.14 -18.98 8.84
CA THR A 40 5.56 -18.75 8.67
C THR A 40 5.97 -17.74 9.74
N PRO A 41 7.01 -18.03 10.55
CA PRO A 41 7.48 -17.07 11.53
C PRO A 41 7.75 -15.73 10.83
N ASN A 42 7.48 -14.62 11.53
CA ASN A 42 7.74 -13.28 11.02
C ASN A 42 9.25 -13.12 10.82
N LEU A 43 9.73 -13.53 9.65
CA LEU A 43 11.16 -13.64 9.32
C LEU A 43 11.80 -12.26 9.10
N GLY A 44 11.09 -11.17 9.41
CA GLY A 44 11.55 -9.81 9.15
C GLY A 44 11.84 -9.59 7.66
N PHE A 45 11.19 -10.33 6.76
CA PHE A 45 11.41 -10.24 5.31
C PHE A 45 11.28 -8.81 4.79
N SER A 46 10.42 -7.99 5.41
CA SER A 46 10.31 -6.57 5.08
C SER A 46 11.67 -5.85 5.17
N LYS A 47 12.53 -6.18 6.13
CA LYS A 47 13.87 -5.59 6.23
C LYS A 47 14.86 -6.06 5.15
N ALA A 48 14.59 -7.20 4.52
CA ALA A 48 15.41 -7.72 3.43
C ALA A 48 14.97 -7.19 2.05
N LEU A 49 13.81 -6.53 1.96
CA LEU A 49 13.29 -5.95 0.72
C LEU A 49 13.94 -4.59 0.42
N ASN A 50 14.35 -4.40 -0.83
CA ASN A 50 14.72 -3.09 -1.37
C ASN A 50 13.48 -2.31 -1.85
N GLY A 51 12.60 -2.02 -0.90
CA GLY A 51 11.28 -1.46 -1.14
C GLY A 51 10.32 -1.88 -0.05
N PHE A 52 9.02 -1.64 -0.26
CA PHE A 52 7.97 -2.02 0.67
C PHE A 52 6.79 -2.64 -0.10
N ILE A 53 5.90 -3.31 0.62
CA ILE A 53 4.70 -3.95 0.06
C ILE A 53 3.49 -3.09 0.34
N MET A 54 2.61 -2.95 -0.65
CA MET A 54 1.33 -2.27 -0.53
C MET A 54 0.21 -3.13 -1.11
N MET A 55 -0.94 -3.13 -0.45
CA MET A 55 -2.17 -3.73 -0.97
C MET A 55 -3.28 -2.70 -1.00
N MET A 56 -4.01 -2.65 -2.11
CA MET A 56 -5.13 -1.74 -2.28
C MET A 56 -6.20 -2.35 -3.18
N THR A 57 -7.43 -1.84 -3.10
CA THR A 57 -8.44 -2.17 -4.12
C THR A 57 -8.11 -1.47 -5.44
N GLN A 58 -8.73 -1.91 -6.53
CA GLN A 58 -8.63 -1.23 -7.83
C GLN A 58 -9.04 0.25 -7.75
N GLY A 59 -9.97 0.61 -6.86
CA GLY A 59 -10.37 2.00 -6.60
C GLY A 59 -9.38 2.79 -5.74
N GLY A 60 -8.27 2.18 -5.33
CA GLY A 60 -7.20 2.82 -4.56
C GLY A 60 -7.37 2.75 -3.04
N LYS A 61 -8.41 2.12 -2.50
CA LYS A 61 -8.59 1.99 -1.04
C LYS A 61 -7.51 1.08 -0.45
N LEU A 62 -6.79 1.55 0.55
CA LEU A 62 -5.66 0.80 1.13
C LEU A 62 -6.14 -0.33 2.03
N LEU A 63 -5.52 -1.51 1.90
CA LEU A 63 -5.74 -2.66 2.79
C LEU A 63 -4.52 -2.91 3.69
N PHE A 64 -3.33 -2.61 3.18
CA PHE A 64 -2.07 -2.91 3.86
C PHE A 64 -0.93 -2.08 3.27
N ILE A 65 -0.02 -1.66 4.15
CA ILE A 65 1.33 -1.19 3.81
C ILE A 65 2.27 -1.90 4.79
N SER A 66 3.44 -2.35 4.35
CA SER A 66 4.43 -2.94 5.27
C SER A 66 5.12 -1.89 6.13
N ASP A 67 5.57 -2.32 7.32
CA ASP A 67 6.20 -1.46 8.33
C ASP A 67 7.47 -0.75 7.85
N ASN A 68 8.27 -1.43 7.02
CA ASN A 68 9.49 -0.88 6.42
C ASN A 68 9.26 0.29 5.45
N ALA A 69 8.02 0.60 5.05
CA ALA A 69 7.71 1.80 4.25
C ALA A 69 8.19 3.09 4.93
N ALA A 70 8.27 3.09 6.27
CA ALA A 70 8.76 4.21 7.06
C ALA A 70 10.22 4.57 6.76
N GLU A 71 11.05 3.60 6.37
CA GLU A 71 12.45 3.84 5.99
C GLU A 71 12.58 4.65 4.70
N TYR A 72 11.55 4.56 3.84
CA TYR A 72 11.56 5.16 2.51
C TYR A 72 10.78 6.47 2.45
N LEU A 73 9.62 6.53 3.11
CA LEU A 73 8.72 7.68 3.09
C LEU A 73 8.80 8.52 4.36
N GLY A 74 9.39 8.00 5.44
CA GLY A 74 9.50 8.71 6.71
C GLY A 74 8.23 8.78 7.54
N HIS A 75 7.15 8.15 7.10
CA HIS A 75 5.88 8.02 7.82
C HIS A 75 5.75 6.61 8.39
N SER A 76 5.29 6.48 9.63
CA SER A 76 4.97 5.15 10.14
C SER A 76 3.85 4.50 9.31
N MET A 77 3.80 3.17 9.29
CA MET A 77 2.70 2.42 8.67
C MET A 77 1.35 2.91 9.20
N GLU A 78 1.26 3.15 10.51
CA GLU A 78 0.05 3.64 11.15
C GLU A 78 -0.31 5.04 10.65
N ASP A 79 0.64 5.97 10.57
CA ASP A 79 0.37 7.33 10.08
C ASP A 79 -0.11 7.32 8.62
N LEU A 80 0.49 6.48 7.76
CA LEU A 80 0.08 6.32 6.37
C LEU A 80 -1.38 5.81 6.27
N LEU A 81 -1.76 4.84 7.09
CA LEU A 81 -3.10 4.25 7.06
C LEU A 81 -4.16 5.10 7.79
N ILE A 82 -3.75 5.89 8.78
CA ILE A 82 -4.64 6.83 9.50
C ILE A 82 -5.04 7.98 8.59
N HIS A 83 -4.07 8.53 7.85
CA HIS A 83 -4.26 9.74 7.06
C HIS A 83 -4.51 9.48 5.58
N GLY A 84 -4.16 8.29 5.07
CA GLY A 84 -4.46 7.84 3.72
C GLY A 84 -5.40 6.65 3.75
N ASP A 85 -6.71 6.88 3.63
CA ASP A 85 -7.66 5.78 3.38
C ASP A 85 -7.53 5.28 1.92
N SER A 86 -7.06 6.16 1.04
CA SER A 86 -6.75 5.89 -0.36
C SER A 86 -5.27 6.09 -0.67
N VAL A 87 -4.74 5.32 -1.63
CA VAL A 87 -3.40 5.54 -2.18
C VAL A 87 -3.24 6.97 -2.71
N PHE A 88 -4.30 7.54 -3.29
CA PHE A 88 -4.31 8.89 -3.83
C PHE A 88 -4.12 9.99 -2.77
N ASP A 89 -4.34 9.69 -1.48
CA ASP A 89 -4.04 10.61 -0.38
C ASP A 89 -2.53 10.71 -0.11
N ILE A 90 -1.76 9.69 -0.53
CA ILE A 90 -0.32 9.58 -0.33
C ILE A 90 0.46 10.02 -1.59
N LEU A 91 -0.16 9.86 -2.77
CA LEU A 91 0.42 10.24 -4.07
C LEU A 91 0.38 11.75 -4.33
N ASP A 92 1.32 12.23 -5.14
CA ASP A 92 1.22 13.55 -5.74
C ASP A 92 0.02 13.65 -6.68
N LYS A 93 -0.69 14.78 -6.62
CA LYS A 93 -1.93 15.00 -7.38
C LYS A 93 -1.74 14.95 -8.89
N GLN A 94 -0.55 15.29 -9.40
CA GLN A 94 -0.27 15.25 -10.82
C GLN A 94 -0.25 13.81 -11.36
N ASP A 95 0.07 12.82 -10.51
CA ASP A 95 0.17 11.42 -10.90
C ASP A 95 -1.17 10.67 -10.77
N HIS A 96 -2.18 11.28 -10.13
CA HIS A 96 -3.47 10.62 -9.85
C HIS A 96 -4.14 10.04 -11.10
N ALA A 97 -4.25 10.85 -12.16
CA ALA A 97 -4.91 10.43 -13.39
C ALA A 97 -4.17 9.27 -14.09
N ALA A 98 -2.84 9.31 -14.12
CA ALA A 98 -2.01 8.28 -14.75
C ALA A 98 -2.09 6.95 -13.97
N VAL A 99 -1.96 7.02 -12.64
CA VAL A 99 -2.06 5.82 -11.78
C VAL A 99 -3.46 5.22 -11.85
N GLN A 100 -4.51 6.05 -11.85
CA GLN A 100 -5.88 5.56 -11.98
C GLN A 100 -6.11 4.87 -13.33
N ALA A 101 -5.57 5.42 -14.43
CA ALA A 101 -5.66 4.79 -15.74
C ALA A 101 -4.96 3.42 -15.77
N GLU A 102 -3.80 3.30 -15.12
CA GLU A 102 -3.06 2.02 -15.05
C GLU A 102 -3.81 0.97 -14.21
N LEU A 103 -4.40 1.37 -13.08
CA LEU A 103 -5.20 0.46 -12.25
C LEU A 103 -6.50 0.01 -12.94
N LEU A 104 -7.07 0.85 -13.80
CA LEU A 104 -8.28 0.55 -14.58
C LEU A 104 -7.97 -0.10 -15.94
N ARG A 105 -6.69 -0.25 -16.29
CA ARG A 105 -6.26 -0.83 -17.56
C ARG A 105 -6.84 -2.24 -17.69
N THR A 106 -7.61 -2.47 -18.77
CA THR A 106 -8.10 -3.80 -19.12
C THR A 106 -6.91 -4.61 -19.66
N PRO A 107 -6.61 -5.80 -19.11
CA PRO A 107 -5.56 -6.65 -19.66
C PRO A 107 -5.90 -7.00 -21.11
N GLN A 108 -4.95 -6.83 -22.03
CA GLN A 108 -5.16 -7.16 -23.45
C GLN A 108 -5.00 -8.65 -23.72
N ASP A 109 -4.21 -9.34 -22.89
CA ASP A 109 -3.98 -10.78 -22.91
C ASP A 109 -4.01 -11.35 -21.49
N HIS A 110 -4.26 -12.67 -21.36
CA HIS A 110 -4.23 -13.38 -20.07
C HIS A 110 -2.88 -13.30 -19.33
N ASN A 111 -1.82 -12.88 -20.02
CA ASN A 111 -0.47 -12.77 -19.47
C ASN A 111 -0.08 -11.32 -19.08
N ASP A 112 -1.03 -10.37 -19.19
CA ASP A 112 -0.84 -8.93 -18.96
C ASP A 112 -1.59 -8.45 -17.71
N ASP A 113 -1.54 -9.24 -16.63
CA ASP A 113 -2.14 -8.89 -15.33
C ASP A 113 -1.17 -8.09 -14.43
N ASP A 114 0.12 -8.06 -14.78
CA ASP A 114 1.08 -7.20 -14.11
C ASP A 114 0.84 -5.72 -14.49
N ARG A 115 1.01 -4.85 -13.51
CA ARG A 115 0.96 -3.39 -13.63
C ARG A 115 2.28 -2.85 -13.15
N LEU A 116 2.87 -1.97 -13.96
CA LEU A 116 4.15 -1.35 -13.70
C LEU A 116 4.04 0.15 -13.99
N PHE A 117 4.22 0.97 -12.97
CA PHE A 117 4.16 2.43 -13.14
C PHE A 117 5.05 3.15 -12.14
N LEU A 118 5.44 4.37 -12.49
CA LEU A 118 6.12 5.29 -11.58
C LEU A 118 5.09 6.27 -11.00
N CYS A 119 5.25 6.59 -9.72
CA CYS A 119 4.50 7.67 -9.09
C CYS A 119 5.33 8.36 -8.02
N ARG A 120 4.96 9.59 -7.70
CA ARG A 120 5.54 10.37 -6.61
C ARG A 120 4.72 10.19 -5.36
N MET A 121 5.38 9.78 -4.28
CA MET A 121 4.79 9.66 -2.95
C MET A 121 5.30 10.78 -2.06
N ASN A 122 4.40 11.39 -1.29
CA ASN A 122 4.76 12.44 -0.33
C ASN A 122 5.61 11.85 0.80
N VAL A 123 6.72 12.53 1.12
CA VAL A 123 7.60 12.12 2.22
C VAL A 123 7.36 12.96 3.48
N SER A 124 7.66 12.37 4.64
CA SER A 124 7.44 13.04 5.91
C SER A 124 8.37 14.21 6.10
N ARG A 125 7.91 15.18 6.91
CA ARG A 125 8.71 16.38 7.22
C ARG A 125 10.08 16.05 7.78
N ASN A 126 10.19 14.95 8.52
CA ASN A 126 11.41 14.50 9.17
C ASN A 126 12.36 13.83 8.17
N ALA A 127 11.85 13.01 7.24
CA ALA A 127 12.66 12.37 6.21
C ALA A 127 13.31 13.38 5.25
N ARG A 128 12.61 14.48 4.92
CA ARG A 128 13.15 15.57 4.09
C ARG A 128 14.48 16.13 4.61
N ARG A 129 14.64 16.21 5.95
CA ARG A 129 15.86 16.76 6.57
C ARG A 129 17.06 15.82 6.45
N GLN A 130 16.81 14.51 6.45
CA GLN A 130 17.87 13.51 6.42
C GLN A 130 18.29 13.14 5.00
N MET A 131 17.33 13.10 4.09
CA MET A 131 17.52 12.45 2.79
C MET A 131 17.93 13.40 1.66
N ARG A 132 18.02 14.72 1.89
CA ARG A 132 18.33 15.77 0.88
C ARG A 132 17.45 15.78 -0.39
N PHE A 133 16.46 14.89 -0.51
CA PHE A 133 15.44 14.89 -1.54
C PHE A 133 14.34 15.92 -1.24
N GLY A 134 13.59 16.31 -2.27
CA GLY A 134 12.45 17.22 -2.16
C GLY A 134 11.28 16.65 -1.36
N ASP A 135 10.11 17.28 -1.46
CA ASP A 135 8.89 16.88 -0.72
C ASP A 135 8.31 15.52 -1.15
N GLN A 136 8.89 14.91 -2.19
CA GLN A 136 8.38 13.73 -2.85
C GLN A 136 9.49 12.75 -3.19
N LYS A 137 9.14 11.47 -3.19
CA LYS A 137 10.00 10.38 -3.64
C LYS A 137 9.36 9.67 -4.81
N VAL A 138 10.12 9.47 -5.89
CA VAL A 138 9.68 8.64 -7.01
C VAL A 138 9.76 7.17 -6.60
N VAL A 139 8.67 6.45 -6.80
CA VAL A 139 8.52 5.04 -6.43
C VAL A 139 8.04 4.29 -7.67
N LEU A 140 8.75 3.22 -8.01
CA LEU A 140 8.31 2.23 -8.99
C LEU A 140 7.36 1.26 -8.29
N VAL A 141 6.14 1.18 -8.79
CA VAL A 141 5.11 0.28 -8.30
C VAL A 141 4.96 -0.85 -9.31
N HIS A 142 5.23 -2.08 -8.87
CA HIS A 142 5.07 -3.29 -9.66
C HIS A 142 4.17 -4.28 -8.92
N GLY A 143 3.14 -4.80 -9.57
CA GLY A 143 2.21 -5.71 -8.91
C GLY A 143 1.18 -6.29 -9.85
N HIS A 144 0.28 -7.10 -9.32
CA HIS A 144 -0.84 -7.69 -10.07
C HIS A 144 -2.10 -7.76 -9.19
N PHE A 145 -3.23 -7.97 -9.85
CA PHE A 145 -4.49 -8.23 -9.15
C PHE A 145 -4.55 -9.70 -8.71
N LEU A 146 -4.96 -9.92 -7.47
CA LEU A 146 -5.09 -11.25 -6.88
C LEU A 146 -6.57 -11.70 -6.89
N SER A 147 -7.23 -11.57 -5.74
CA SER A 147 -8.64 -11.93 -5.57
C SER A 147 -9.47 -10.68 -5.33
N TYR A 148 -10.76 -10.89 -5.07
CA TYR A 148 -11.72 -9.83 -4.84
C TYR A 148 -11.95 -9.62 -3.35
N LEU A 149 -12.01 -8.36 -2.94
CA LEU A 149 -12.54 -7.97 -1.65
C LEU A 149 -14.08 -7.93 -1.75
N PRO A 150 -14.81 -8.77 -0.99
CA PRO A 150 -16.25 -8.68 -0.94
C PRO A 150 -16.66 -7.43 -0.16
N LEU A 151 -17.19 -6.43 -0.86
CA LEU A 151 -17.83 -5.27 -0.26
C LEU A 151 -19.35 -5.42 -0.39
N CYS A 152 -20.12 -4.75 0.47
CA CYS A 152 -21.58 -4.79 0.45
C CYS A 152 -22.19 -4.33 -0.89
N SER A 153 -21.47 -3.50 -1.65
CA SER A 153 -21.95 -2.88 -2.90
C SER A 153 -21.34 -3.50 -4.17
N ARG A 154 -20.06 -3.89 -4.16
CA ARG A 154 -19.38 -4.49 -5.32
C ARG A 154 -18.12 -5.24 -4.91
N ASN A 155 -17.86 -6.38 -5.54
CA ASN A 155 -16.56 -7.04 -5.44
C ASN A 155 -15.50 -6.19 -6.16
N GLU A 156 -14.44 -5.81 -5.46
CA GLU A 156 -13.31 -5.08 -6.05
C GLU A 156 -12.06 -5.95 -6.06
N PRO A 157 -11.34 -6.06 -7.20
CA PRO A 157 -10.10 -6.80 -7.21
C PRO A 157 -9.04 -6.06 -6.37
N VAL A 158 -8.23 -6.84 -5.66
CA VAL A 158 -7.17 -6.34 -4.79
C VAL A 158 -5.84 -6.44 -5.52
N PHE A 159 -5.17 -5.30 -5.65
CA PHE A 159 -3.85 -5.14 -6.19
C PHE A 159 -2.80 -5.33 -5.09
N LEU A 160 -1.89 -6.28 -5.28
CA LEU A 160 -0.70 -6.47 -4.43
C LEU A 160 0.51 -5.93 -5.18
N ALA A 161 1.25 -5.02 -4.55
CA ALA A 161 2.38 -4.35 -5.18
C ALA A 161 3.64 -4.37 -4.32
N HIS A 162 4.78 -4.47 -5.01
CA HIS A 162 6.08 -4.09 -4.52
C HIS A 162 6.39 -2.66 -4.97
N CYS A 163 6.79 -1.83 -4.01
CA CYS A 163 7.07 -0.42 -4.18
C CYS A 163 8.57 -0.17 -3.96
N SER A 164 9.31 0.05 -5.04
CA SER A 164 10.75 0.29 -5.05
C SER A 164 11.05 1.78 -5.22
N PRO A 165 11.57 2.48 -4.20
CA PRO A 165 12.00 3.87 -4.38
C PRO A 165 13.14 3.96 -5.39
N VAL A 166 13.04 4.92 -6.32
CA VAL A 166 14.02 5.10 -7.39
C VAL A 166 14.97 6.24 -7.01
N ALA A 167 16.28 6.01 -7.15
CA ALA A 167 17.26 7.07 -7.06
C ALA A 167 17.16 7.95 -8.31
N MET A 168 16.84 9.23 -8.13
CA MET A 168 16.95 10.21 -9.22
C MET A 168 18.44 10.52 -9.39
N PRO A 169 19.03 10.40 -10.60
CA PRO A 169 20.40 10.86 -10.83
C PRO A 169 20.45 12.37 -10.53
N GLU A 170 21.44 12.79 -9.74
CA GLU A 170 21.69 14.20 -9.45
C GLU A 170 21.99 14.91 -10.78
N THR A 171 21.12 15.83 -11.21
CA THR A 171 21.36 16.76 -12.33
C THR A 171 21.95 18.05 -11.81
#